data_AF-A0A9P0QAC7-F1
#
_entry.id   AF-A0A9P0QAC7-F1
#
_cell.length_a   1.000
_cell.length_b   1.000
_cell.length_c   1.000
_cell.angle_alpha   90.00
_cell.angle_beta   90.00
_cell.angle_gamma   90.00
#
_symmetry.space_group_name_H-M   'P 1'
#
loop_
_entity.id
_entity.type
_entity.pdbx_description
1 polymer ?
#
loop_
_entity_poly.entity_id
_entity_poly.type
_entity_poly.pdbx_seq_one_letter_code
_entity_poly.pdbx_strand_id
1 'polypeptide(L)'
;MKCAVTYDGSVLCVPPIHIDALCNPDLSKYPFDSHNCTLNFGSWVYKGEEVDIKLVNKVVNDDDLVSDGEWTVQSFHTVRNSGVYKCCPNSTYPSVSITFTIRRLSGAHAATVIIPCIVAVILTFALLALSPLDRERLIMSYVNLVVQLLQVQFISWQIPLRGDNIPLLIVFARDSVLLSVFAIVFTILFKKIMERKTTPPYWISKIISFAVACPIGQIILLKDFSVKVRNYSYYDKIL
;
A
#
# COMPACT_ATOMS: atom_id res chain seq x y z
N MET A 1 19.34 23.25 33.83
CA MET A 1 19.43 21.78 34.00
C MET A 1 19.77 21.51 35.46
N LYS A 2 18.95 20.73 36.18
CA LYS A 2 19.19 20.38 37.58
C LYS A 2 19.71 18.94 37.62
N CYS A 3 20.78 18.69 38.37
CA CYS A 3 21.33 17.36 38.60
C CYS A 3 21.38 17.09 40.10
N ALA A 4 21.21 15.83 40.49
CA ALA A 4 21.41 15.39 41.85
C ALA A 4 22.87 15.00 42.04
N VAL A 5 23.49 15.50 43.10
CA VAL A 5 24.87 15.15 43.49
C VAL A 5 24.81 14.44 44.82
N THR A 6 25.41 13.26 44.90
CA THR A 6 25.51 12.47 46.13
C THR A 6 26.87 12.69 46.81
N TYR A 7 26.96 12.34 48.10
CA TYR A 7 28.13 12.61 48.93
C TYR A 7 29.41 11.88 48.47
N ASP A 8 29.27 10.78 47.73
CA ASP A 8 30.35 9.98 47.12
C ASP A 8 30.88 10.59 45.81
N GLY A 9 30.33 11.73 45.38
CA GLY A 9 30.72 12.42 44.15
C GLY A 9 30.00 11.93 42.90
N SER A 10 29.05 11.00 43.02
CA SER A 10 28.21 10.57 41.90
C SER A 10 27.21 11.67 41.50
N VAL A 11 27.04 11.88 40.20
CA VAL A 11 26.14 12.90 39.64
C VAL A 11 25.09 12.24 38.75
N LEU A 12 23.81 12.47 39.04
CA LEU A 12 22.69 12.01 38.24
C LEU A 12 21.98 13.19 37.57
N CYS A 13 21.96 13.18 36.23
CA CYS A 13 21.26 14.17 35.42
C CYS A 13 20.22 13.47 34.53
N VAL A 14 18.94 13.86 34.65
CA VAL A 14 17.84 13.32 33.83
C VAL A 14 17.12 14.49 33.14
N PRO A 15 17.67 15.03 32.03
CA PRO A 15 17.03 16.11 31.30
C PRO A 15 15.86 15.57 30.47
N PRO A 16 14.69 16.25 30.44
CA PRO A 16 13.68 15.99 29.43
C PRO A 16 14.22 16.46 28.06
N ILE A 17 14.25 15.56 27.08
CA ILE A 17 14.75 15.86 25.74
C ILE A 17 13.77 15.35 24.68
N HIS A 18 13.60 16.14 23.63
CA HIS A 18 12.96 15.72 22.39
C HIS A 18 14.06 15.40 21.38
N ILE A 19 14.01 14.22 20.77
CA ILE A 19 15.02 13.78 19.81
C ILE A 19 14.32 13.47 18.50
N ASP A 20 14.69 14.23 17.47
CA ASP A 20 14.32 13.92 16.09
C ASP A 20 15.38 13.03 15.47
N ALA A 21 14.97 11.88 14.94
CA ALA A 21 15.86 10.94 14.29
C ALA A 21 15.39 10.60 12.89
N LEU A 22 16.35 10.52 11.98
CA LEU A 22 16.10 10.08 10.63
C LEU A 22 15.96 8.56 10.62
N CYS A 23 14.80 8.08 10.18
CA CYS A 23 14.53 6.67 9.96
C CYS A 23 14.11 6.48 8.51
N ASN A 24 14.66 5.46 7.83
CA ASN A 24 14.25 5.10 6.47
C ASN A 24 13.19 3.99 6.55
N PRO A 25 11.89 4.29 6.36
CA PRO A 25 10.83 3.30 6.53
C PRO A 25 10.79 2.33 5.35
N ASP A 26 10.68 1.04 5.64
CA ASP A 26 10.31 0.04 4.62
C ASP A 26 8.79 -0.03 4.48
N LEU A 27 8.27 0.58 3.41
CA LEU A 27 6.83 0.68 3.12
C LEU A 27 6.31 -0.44 2.22
N SER A 28 7.12 -1.48 1.96
CA SER A 28 6.76 -2.61 1.08
C SER A 28 5.41 -3.24 1.44
N LYS A 29 5.11 -3.33 2.74
CA LYS A 29 3.91 -3.99 3.30
C LYS A 29 2.88 -3.02 3.87
N TYR A 30 2.95 -1.73 3.52
CA TYR A 30 1.97 -0.75 4.00
C TYR A 30 0.52 -1.20 3.76
N PRO A 31 -0.41 -1.06 4.74
CA PRO A 31 -0.28 -0.45 6.07
C PRO A 31 0.07 -1.44 7.20
N PHE A 32 0.47 -2.67 6.86
CA PHE A 32 0.88 -3.71 7.81
C PHE A 32 2.41 -3.74 7.96
N ASP A 33 2.99 -2.56 8.12
CA ASP A 33 4.41 -2.29 8.15
C ASP A 33 4.97 -2.22 9.59
N SER A 34 6.23 -2.65 9.71
CA SER A 34 7.06 -2.48 10.90
C SER A 34 8.37 -1.83 10.48
N HIS A 35 8.89 -0.93 11.32
CA HIS A 35 10.10 -0.17 11.03
C HIS A 35 11.12 -0.30 12.15
N ASN A 36 12.39 -0.34 11.76
CA ASN A 36 13.53 -0.36 12.68
C ASN A 36 14.22 0.99 12.62
N CYS A 37 14.05 1.80 13.66
CA CYS A 37 14.64 3.13 13.75
C CYS A 37 15.74 3.14 14.80
N THR A 38 16.94 3.57 14.42
CA THR A 38 18.13 3.53 15.29
C THR A 38 18.52 4.91 15.74
N LEU A 39 18.60 5.12 17.06
CA LEU A 39 19.17 6.30 17.70
C LEU A 39 20.61 6.00 18.09
N ASN A 40 21.53 6.91 17.75
CA ASN A 40 22.94 6.78 18.13
C ASN A 40 23.32 7.88 19.12
N PHE A 41 23.74 7.47 20.31
CA PHE A 41 24.22 8.34 21.37
C PHE A 41 25.72 8.16 21.54
N GLY A 42 26.47 9.24 21.64
CA GLY A 42 27.92 9.17 21.80
C GLY A 42 28.51 10.54 22.09
N SER A 43 29.74 10.54 22.58
CA SER A 43 30.52 11.77 22.69
C SER A 43 30.98 12.20 21.29
N TRP A 44 30.83 13.49 20.98
CA TRP A 44 31.33 14.06 19.73
C TRP A 44 32.83 14.39 19.79
N VAL A 45 33.31 14.87 20.96
CA VAL A 45 34.66 15.44 21.12
C VAL A 45 35.60 14.46 21.82
N TYR A 46 35.16 13.90 22.95
CA TYR A 46 36.00 13.05 23.80
C TYR A 46 36.16 11.64 23.25
N LYS A 47 37.38 11.11 23.40
CA LYS A 47 37.77 9.75 23.01
C LYS A 47 37.40 8.74 24.09
N GLY A 48 37.44 7.45 23.74
CA GLY A 48 37.15 6.34 24.66
C GLY A 48 38.13 6.19 25.82
N GLU A 49 39.32 6.79 25.73
CA GLU A 49 40.29 6.87 26.83
C GLU A 49 39.90 7.95 27.86
N GLU A 50 39.11 8.94 27.46
CA GLU A 50 38.68 10.07 28.30
C GLU A 50 37.27 9.83 28.86
N VAL A 51 36.36 9.31 28.03
CA VAL A 51 34.96 9.07 28.39
C VAL A 51 34.55 7.67 27.95
N ASP A 52 34.17 6.84 28.94
CA ASP A 52 33.60 5.52 28.68
C ASP A 52 32.09 5.49 28.91
N ILE A 53 31.34 5.05 27.91
CA ILE A 53 29.88 4.91 27.98
C ILE A 53 29.55 3.47 28.35
N LYS A 54 28.87 3.29 29.47
CA LYS A 54 28.43 1.97 29.96
C LYS A 54 26.91 1.85 29.93
N LEU A 55 26.43 0.67 29.55
CA LEU A 55 25.02 0.34 29.54
C LEU A 55 24.57 -0.08 30.94
N VAL A 56 23.39 0.38 31.35
CA VAL A 56 22.71 -0.08 32.56
C VAL A 56 21.69 -1.15 32.17
N ASN A 57 21.35 -2.07 33.08
CA ASN A 57 20.50 -3.23 32.78
C ASN A 57 19.07 -2.89 32.27
N LYS A 58 18.59 -1.66 32.42
CA LYS A 58 17.30 -1.16 31.91
C LYS A 58 17.49 0.20 31.23
N VAL A 59 17.87 0.19 29.95
CA VAL A 59 18.14 1.41 29.16
C VAL A 59 16.85 2.16 28.80
N VAL A 60 15.78 1.41 28.53
CA VAL A 60 14.46 1.97 28.22
C VAL A 60 13.48 1.49 29.29
N ASN A 61 12.71 2.43 29.84
CA ASN A 61 11.62 2.15 30.76
C ASN A 61 10.28 2.25 30.01
N ASP A 62 9.59 1.13 29.82
CA ASP A 62 8.32 1.09 29.08
C ASP A 62 7.11 1.46 29.95
N ASP A 63 7.29 1.56 31.27
CA ASP A 63 6.20 1.81 32.23
C ASP A 63 5.51 3.17 31.97
N ASP A 64 6.26 4.14 31.41
CA ASP A 64 5.79 5.48 31.08
C ASP A 64 5.48 5.65 29.58
N LEU A 65 5.43 4.56 28.81
CA LEU A 65 5.13 4.62 27.38
C LEU A 65 3.66 4.99 27.16
N VAL A 66 3.42 6.16 26.59
CA VAL A 66 2.08 6.61 26.19
C VAL A 66 1.84 6.24 24.73
N SER A 67 0.73 5.55 24.45
CA SER A 67 0.32 5.20 23.08
C SER A 67 -0.25 6.42 22.36
N ASP A 68 0.27 6.71 21.17
CA ASP A 68 -0.21 7.78 20.28
C ASP A 68 -1.35 7.32 19.35
N GLY A 69 -1.79 6.05 19.47
CA GLY A 69 -2.91 5.50 18.68
C GLY A 69 -2.59 5.21 17.21
N GLU A 70 -1.47 5.68 16.66
CA GLU A 70 -0.99 5.33 15.32
C GLU A 70 0.13 4.27 15.34
N TRP A 71 1.00 4.33 16.35
CA TRP A 71 2.20 3.48 16.44
C TRP A 71 2.26 2.72 17.76
N THR A 72 2.83 1.53 17.69
CA THR A 72 3.09 0.67 18.86
C THR A 72 4.56 0.28 18.86
N VAL A 73 5.23 0.44 20.00
CA VAL A 73 6.60 -0.05 20.19
C VAL A 73 6.53 -1.56 20.43
N GLN A 74 7.14 -2.36 19.57
CA GLN A 74 7.14 -3.82 19.71
C GLN A 74 8.31 -4.31 20.54
N SER A 75 9.49 -3.73 20.30
CA SER A 75 10.73 -4.08 21.00
C SER A 75 11.76 -2.98 20.81
N PHE A 76 12.77 -2.98 21.68
CA PHE A 76 13.96 -2.18 21.51
C PHE A 76 15.19 -3.04 21.78
N HIS A 77 16.28 -2.72 21.11
CA HIS A 77 17.55 -3.41 21.25
C HIS A 77 18.67 -2.39 21.39
N THR A 78 19.55 -2.58 22.37
CA THR A 78 20.65 -1.66 22.65
C THR A 78 22.00 -2.32 22.42
N VAL A 79 22.87 -1.65 21.66
CA VAL A 79 24.23 -2.12 21.36
C VAL A 79 25.24 -1.03 21.73
N ARG A 80 26.28 -1.40 22.46
CA ARG A 80 27.46 -0.55 22.67
C ARG A 80 28.45 -0.78 21.53
N ASN A 81 28.82 0.28 20.83
CA ASN A 81 29.83 0.26 19.80
C ASN A 81 31.14 0.84 20.35
N SER A 82 32.28 0.24 19.98
CA SER A 82 33.60 0.79 20.29
C SER A 82 33.91 2.07 19.51
N GLY A 83 33.19 2.32 18.41
CA GLY A 83 33.23 3.57 17.65
C GLY A 83 34.58 3.85 17.00
N VAL A 84 35.09 2.87 16.24
CA VAL A 84 36.23 3.07 15.35
C VAL A 84 35.71 3.66 14.04
N TYR A 85 36.04 4.93 13.77
CA TYR A 85 35.56 5.66 12.60
C TYR A 85 36.64 5.81 11.54
N LYS A 86 36.23 5.87 10.26
CA LYS A 86 37.16 6.00 9.11
C LYS A 86 38.02 7.26 9.16
N CYS A 87 37.51 8.36 9.74
CA CYS A 87 38.26 9.61 9.89
C CYS A 87 39.42 9.50 10.90
N CYS A 88 39.30 8.61 11.90
CA CYS A 88 40.22 8.51 13.02
C CYS A 88 40.44 7.03 13.39
N PRO A 89 41.26 6.27 12.62
CA PRO A 89 41.44 4.83 12.85
C PRO A 89 42.21 4.51 14.15
N ASN A 90 43.05 5.45 14.62
CA ASN A 90 43.88 5.28 15.82
C ASN A 90 43.16 5.74 17.10
N SER A 91 41.87 6.03 17.06
CA SER A 91 41.13 6.49 18.23
C SER A 91 39.73 5.87 18.26
N THR A 92 39.26 5.55 19.46
CA THR A 92 37.92 5.02 19.69
C THR A 92 37.01 6.13 20.20
N TYR A 93 35.77 6.14 19.74
CA TYR A 93 34.73 7.08 20.16
C TYR A 93 33.50 6.27 20.56
N PRO A 94 33.44 5.76 21.80
CA PRO A 94 32.37 4.88 22.24
C PRO A 94 30.99 5.49 21.98
N SER A 95 30.08 4.68 21.45
CA SER A 95 28.69 5.07 21.22
C SER A 95 27.73 3.95 21.60
N VAL A 96 26.48 4.31 21.79
CA VAL A 96 25.37 3.41 22.10
C VAL A 96 24.31 3.60 21.02
N SER A 97 23.95 2.51 20.35
CA SER A 97 22.88 2.45 19.38
C SER A 97 21.65 1.82 20.03
N ILE A 98 20.53 2.55 20.07
CA ILE A 98 19.24 2.06 20.52
C ILE A 98 18.34 1.91 19.30
N THR A 99 17.99 0.68 18.95
CA THR A 99 17.10 0.37 17.83
C THR A 99 15.70 0.12 18.36
N PHE A 100 14.73 0.91 17.91
CA PHE A 100 13.32 0.72 18.19
C PHE A 100 12.65 0.02 17.02
N THR A 101 11.96 -1.09 17.31
CA THR A 101 11.06 -1.74 16.38
C THR A 101 9.66 -1.22 16.63
N ILE A 102 9.16 -0.38 15.73
CA ILE A 102 7.82 0.21 15.81
C ILE A 102 6.90 -0.44 14.77
N ARG A 103 5.63 -0.59 15.11
CA ARG A 103 4.60 -1.15 14.22
C ARG A 103 3.39 -0.23 14.15
N ARG A 104 2.91 -0.02 12.92
CA ARG A 104 1.72 0.79 12.64
C ARG A 104 0.45 0.07 13.08
N LEU A 105 -0.48 0.81 13.68
CA LEU A 105 -1.84 0.35 13.93
C LEU A 105 -2.64 0.40 12.63
N SER A 106 -2.60 -0.70 11.88
CA SER A 106 -3.02 -0.76 10.48
C SER A 106 -4.54 -0.64 10.25
N GLY A 107 -5.38 -0.78 11.27
CA GLY A 107 -6.84 -0.95 11.12
C GLY A 107 -7.52 0.18 10.34
N ALA A 108 -7.29 1.43 10.75
CA ALA A 108 -7.89 2.60 10.10
C ALA A 108 -7.35 2.79 8.67
N HIS A 109 -6.04 2.67 8.47
CA HIS A 109 -5.41 2.77 7.16
C HIS A 109 -5.88 1.67 6.19
N ALA A 110 -6.03 0.44 6.68
CA ALA A 110 -6.54 -0.67 5.88
C ALA A 110 -8.00 -0.39 5.44
N ALA A 111 -8.83 0.12 6.34
CA ALA A 111 -10.21 0.45 6.02
C ALA A 111 -10.34 1.57 4.98
N THR A 112 -9.51 2.61 5.06
CA THR A 112 -9.60 3.77 4.16
C THR A 112 -8.90 3.56 2.81
N VAL A 113 -7.91 2.67 2.75
CA VAL A 113 -7.11 2.48 1.53
C VAL A 113 -7.40 1.15 0.83
N ILE A 114 -7.45 0.03 1.57
CA ILE A 114 -7.57 -1.31 0.97
C ILE A 114 -9.02 -1.59 0.54
N ILE A 115 -10.00 -1.34 1.42
CA ILE A 115 -11.42 -1.61 1.15
C ILE A 115 -11.88 -0.93 -0.16
N PRO A 116 -11.69 0.37 -0.37
CA PRO A 116 -12.14 1.03 -1.60
C PRO A 116 -11.43 0.53 -2.87
N CYS A 117 -10.17 0.07 -2.78
CA CYS A 117 -9.49 -0.58 -3.90
C CYS A 117 -10.13 -1.94 -4.25
N ILE A 118 -10.44 -2.76 -3.24
CA ILE A 118 -11.11 -4.06 -3.44
C ILE A 118 -12.50 -3.85 -4.07
N VAL A 119 -13.27 -2.89 -3.56
CA VAL A 119 -14.60 -2.56 -4.10
C VAL A 119 -14.50 -2.12 -5.57
N ALA A 120 -13.54 -1.28 -5.90
CA ALA A 120 -13.30 -0.83 -7.28
C ALA A 120 -12.97 -2.00 -8.23
N VAL A 121 -12.15 -2.97 -7.78
CA VAL A 121 -11.84 -4.18 -8.55
C VAL A 121 -13.08 -5.06 -8.73
N ILE A 122 -13.84 -5.31 -7.68
CA ILE A 122 -15.10 -6.07 -7.77
C ILE A 122 -16.06 -5.40 -8.76
N LEU A 123 -16.16 -4.08 -8.72
CA LEU A 123 -16.97 -3.31 -9.65
C LEU A 123 -16.49 -3.47 -11.11
N THR A 124 -15.17 -3.49 -11.37
CA THR A 124 -14.68 -3.76 -12.75
C THR A 124 -15.14 -5.10 -13.28
N PHE A 125 -15.08 -6.17 -12.48
CA PHE A 125 -15.52 -7.49 -12.87
C PHE A 125 -17.05 -7.58 -13.02
N ALA A 126 -17.80 -6.95 -12.11
CA ALA A 126 -19.26 -6.89 -12.20
C ALA A 126 -19.73 -6.17 -13.47
N LEU A 127 -19.07 -5.08 -13.85
CA LEU A 127 -19.37 -4.35 -15.09
C LEU A 127 -19.04 -5.17 -16.35
N LEU A 128 -17.99 -5.99 -16.31
CA LEU A 128 -17.64 -6.89 -17.41
C LEU A 128 -18.74 -7.94 -17.67
N ALA A 129 -19.45 -8.37 -16.62
CA ALA A 129 -20.55 -9.32 -16.69
C ALA A 129 -21.88 -8.72 -17.19
N LEU A 130 -22.01 -7.39 -17.22
CA LEU A 130 -23.19 -6.71 -17.75
C LEU A 130 -23.21 -6.74 -19.30
N SER A 131 -24.35 -6.54 -19.95
CA SER A 131 -24.38 -6.58 -21.41
C SER A 131 -23.53 -5.44 -22.02
N PRO A 132 -22.71 -5.71 -23.05
CA PRO A 132 -21.84 -4.71 -23.67
C PRO A 132 -22.58 -3.70 -24.57
N LEU A 133 -23.86 -3.94 -24.86
CA LEU A 133 -24.69 -3.03 -25.66
C LEU A 133 -25.16 -1.82 -24.84
N ASP A 134 -25.36 -2.00 -23.54
CA ASP A 134 -25.92 -0.99 -22.65
C ASP A 134 -24.98 0.22 -22.51
N ARG A 135 -25.52 1.43 -22.68
CA ARG A 135 -24.74 2.67 -22.50
C ARG A 135 -24.33 2.87 -21.04
N GLU A 136 -25.15 2.38 -20.11
CA GLU A 136 -24.93 2.48 -18.66
C GLU A 136 -23.63 1.78 -18.24
N ARG A 137 -23.32 0.60 -18.80
CA ARG A 137 -22.08 -0.13 -18.54
C ARG A 137 -20.84 0.73 -18.83
N LEU A 138 -20.82 1.44 -19.97
CA LEU A 138 -19.70 2.30 -20.34
C LEU A 138 -19.58 3.50 -19.40
N ILE A 139 -20.70 4.17 -19.08
CA ILE A 139 -20.72 5.31 -18.16
C ILE A 139 -20.18 4.89 -16.78
N MET A 140 -20.68 3.78 -16.23
CA MET A 140 -20.22 3.24 -14.94
C MET A 140 -18.74 2.83 -14.98
N SER A 141 -18.26 2.30 -16.11
CA SER A 141 -16.85 1.94 -16.27
C SER A 141 -15.94 3.17 -16.26
N TYR A 142 -16.34 4.27 -16.91
CA TYR A 142 -15.60 5.54 -16.84
C TYR A 142 -15.61 6.14 -15.44
N VAL A 143 -16.75 6.12 -14.75
CA VAL A 143 -16.84 6.59 -13.36
C VAL A 143 -15.93 5.76 -12.45
N ASN A 144 -15.93 4.43 -12.59
CA ASN A 144 -15.04 3.56 -11.81
C ASN A 144 -13.56 3.83 -12.10
N LEU A 145 -13.18 4.08 -13.36
CA LEU A 145 -11.82 4.48 -13.73
C LEU A 145 -11.41 5.79 -13.04
N VAL A 146 -12.29 6.81 -13.06
CA VAL A 146 -12.02 8.08 -12.36
C VAL A 146 -11.84 7.87 -10.86
N VAL A 147 -12.69 7.05 -10.23
CA VAL A 147 -12.56 6.69 -8.81
C VAL A 147 -11.21 6.03 -8.51
N GLN A 148 -10.77 5.09 -9.35
CA GLN A 148 -9.47 4.44 -9.18
C GLN A 148 -8.29 5.43 -9.34
N LEU A 149 -8.38 6.38 -10.28
CA LEU A 149 -7.36 7.43 -10.43
C LEU A 149 -7.31 8.36 -9.20
N LEU A 150 -8.47 8.71 -8.64
CA LEU A 150 -8.55 9.49 -7.39
C LEU A 150 -7.98 8.71 -6.19
N GLN A 151 -8.21 7.40 -6.13
CA GLN A 151 -7.62 6.54 -5.10
C GLN A 151 -6.08 6.49 -5.21
N VAL A 152 -5.53 6.35 -6.42
CA VAL A 152 -4.07 6.38 -6.63
C VAL A 152 -3.50 7.73 -6.20
N GLN A 153 -4.17 8.83 -6.54
CA GLN A 153 -3.78 10.16 -6.07
C GLN A 153 -3.81 10.22 -4.54
N PHE A 154 -4.88 9.76 -3.89
CA PHE A 154 -4.98 9.74 -2.42
C PHE A 154 -3.83 8.94 -1.79
N ILE A 155 -3.50 7.77 -2.34
CA ILE A 155 -2.36 6.94 -1.87
C ILE A 155 -1.05 7.71 -2.02
N SER A 156 -0.84 8.42 -3.14
CA SER A 156 0.37 9.23 -3.37
C SER A 156 0.52 10.41 -2.41
N TRP A 157 -0.58 10.90 -1.82
CA TRP A 157 -0.54 11.96 -0.80
C TRP A 157 -0.26 11.41 0.60
N GLN A 158 -0.64 10.16 0.88
CA GLN A 158 -0.46 9.53 2.19
C GLN A 158 0.92 8.88 2.33
N ILE A 159 1.42 8.25 1.26
CA ILE A 159 2.68 7.49 1.28
C ILE A 159 3.77 8.37 0.66
N PRO A 160 4.85 8.71 1.40
CA PRO A 160 5.95 9.43 0.81
C PRO A 160 6.58 8.59 -0.31
N LEU A 161 6.89 9.22 -1.44
CA LEU A 161 7.59 8.60 -2.58
C LEU A 161 9.09 8.31 -2.29
N ARG A 162 9.43 8.08 -1.02
CA ARG A 162 10.79 7.87 -0.52
C ARG A 162 10.88 6.47 0.06
N GLY A 163 11.79 5.67 -0.48
CA GLY A 163 12.06 4.31 -0.03
C GLY A 163 12.82 3.54 -1.10
N ASP A 164 13.60 2.55 -0.65
CA ASP A 164 14.36 1.68 -1.57
C ASP A 164 13.47 0.63 -2.25
N ASN A 165 12.29 0.35 -1.65
CA ASN A 165 11.34 -0.65 -2.12
C ASN A 165 10.00 -0.01 -2.51
N ILE A 166 9.36 -0.58 -3.53
CA ILE A 166 8.05 -0.14 -4.01
C ILE A 166 6.94 -0.81 -3.18
N PRO A 167 6.01 -0.05 -2.57
CA PRO A 167 4.88 -0.61 -1.83
C PRO A 167 4.00 -1.53 -2.69
N LEU A 168 3.70 -2.73 -2.18
CA LEU A 168 2.84 -3.71 -2.87
C LEU A 168 1.45 -3.15 -3.20
N LEU A 169 0.92 -2.30 -2.32
CA LEU A 169 -0.36 -1.62 -2.51
C LEU A 169 -0.36 -0.73 -3.76
N ILE A 170 0.73 -0.01 -4.04
CA ILE A 170 0.82 0.88 -5.21
C ILE A 170 0.86 0.04 -6.49
N VAL A 171 1.59 -1.07 -6.48
CA VAL A 171 1.62 -2.02 -7.60
C VAL A 171 0.23 -2.59 -7.87
N PHE A 172 -0.47 -2.99 -6.81
CA PHE A 172 -1.85 -3.47 -6.91
C PHE A 172 -2.82 -2.42 -7.48
N ALA A 173 -2.76 -1.18 -6.98
CA ALA A 173 -3.60 -0.09 -7.46
C ALA A 173 -3.31 0.24 -8.94
N ARG A 174 -2.03 0.25 -9.35
CA ARG A 174 -1.62 0.41 -10.74
C ARG A 174 -2.23 -0.68 -11.63
N ASP A 175 -2.12 -1.94 -11.23
CA ASP A 175 -2.59 -3.07 -12.02
C ASP A 175 -4.13 -3.08 -12.12
N SER A 176 -4.84 -2.62 -11.08
CA SER A 176 -6.29 -2.39 -11.10
C SER A 176 -6.70 -1.34 -12.14
N VAL A 177 -5.97 -0.22 -12.23
CA VAL A 177 -6.20 0.82 -13.26
C VAL A 177 -5.92 0.28 -14.66
N LEU A 178 -4.85 -0.50 -14.85
CA LEU A 178 -4.56 -1.12 -16.15
C LEU A 178 -5.67 -2.09 -16.56
N LEU A 179 -6.19 -2.87 -15.61
CA LEU A 179 -7.31 -3.78 -15.84
C LEU A 179 -8.60 -3.02 -16.23
N SER A 180 -8.91 -1.91 -15.57
CA SER A 180 -10.12 -1.14 -15.88
C SER A 180 -10.04 -0.47 -17.26
N VAL A 181 -8.88 0.07 -17.65
CA VAL A 181 -8.64 0.60 -19.00
C VAL A 181 -8.78 -0.50 -20.05
N PHE A 182 -8.19 -1.68 -19.81
CA PHE A 182 -8.35 -2.83 -20.69
C PHE A 182 -9.81 -3.24 -20.85
N ALA A 183 -10.57 -3.29 -19.75
CA ALA A 183 -12.00 -3.62 -19.78
C ALA A 183 -12.83 -2.62 -20.60
N ILE A 184 -12.52 -1.32 -20.53
CA ILE A 184 -13.19 -0.28 -21.32
C ILE A 184 -12.89 -0.48 -22.81
N VAL A 185 -11.62 -0.64 -23.19
CA VAL A 185 -11.23 -0.88 -24.59
C VAL A 185 -11.90 -2.14 -25.13
N PHE A 186 -11.88 -3.23 -24.36
CA PHE A 186 -12.57 -4.47 -24.70
C PHE A 186 -14.07 -4.25 -24.91
N THR A 187 -14.73 -3.51 -24.02
CA THR A 187 -16.16 -3.20 -24.13
C THR A 187 -16.48 -2.41 -25.41
N ILE A 188 -15.68 -1.40 -25.75
CA ILE A 188 -15.86 -0.58 -26.97
C ILE A 188 -15.69 -1.44 -28.23
N LEU A 189 -14.63 -2.25 -28.28
CA LEU A 189 -14.38 -3.15 -29.41
C LEU A 189 -15.51 -4.16 -29.58
N PHE A 190 -15.92 -4.81 -28.48
CA PHE A 190 -16.99 -5.79 -28.49
C PHE A 190 -18.33 -5.18 -28.91
N LYS A 191 -18.66 -3.99 -28.39
CA LYS A 191 -19.86 -3.24 -28.80
C LYS A 191 -19.85 -2.93 -30.30
N LYS A 192 -18.72 -2.42 -30.83
CA LYS A 192 -18.57 -2.11 -32.27
C LYS A 192 -18.74 -3.34 -33.15
N ILE A 193 -18.26 -4.50 -32.70
CA ILE A 193 -18.45 -5.78 -33.41
C ILE A 193 -19.93 -6.20 -33.37
N MET A 194 -20.59 -6.09 -32.22
CA MET A 194 -21.99 -6.50 -32.03
C MET A 194 -23.03 -5.61 -32.72
N GLU A 195 -22.71 -4.33 -32.97
CA GLU A 195 -23.56 -3.40 -33.72
C GLU A 195 -23.38 -3.52 -35.24
N ARG A 196 -22.35 -4.25 -35.70
CA ARG A 196 -22.06 -4.41 -37.12
C ARG A 196 -23.15 -5.27 -37.79
N LYS A 197 -23.92 -4.68 -38.71
CA LYS A 197 -24.98 -5.36 -39.47
C LYS A 197 -24.47 -6.25 -40.64
N THR A 198 -23.16 -6.37 -40.82
CA THR A 198 -22.57 -7.20 -41.89
C THR A 198 -22.48 -8.66 -41.47
N THR A 199 -22.50 -9.58 -42.43
CA THR A 199 -22.28 -11.00 -42.15
C THR A 199 -20.94 -11.22 -41.44
N PRO A 200 -20.90 -12.05 -40.38
CA PRO A 200 -19.67 -12.28 -39.65
C PRO A 200 -18.67 -13.02 -40.55
N PRO A 201 -17.39 -12.60 -40.60
CA PRO A 201 -16.38 -13.32 -41.36
C PRO A 201 -16.20 -14.76 -40.82
N TYR A 202 -15.85 -15.68 -41.72
CA TYR A 202 -15.86 -17.13 -41.47
C TYR A 202 -15.05 -17.59 -40.24
N TRP A 203 -13.97 -16.87 -39.88
CA TRP A 203 -13.19 -17.18 -38.69
C TRP A 203 -13.95 -16.88 -37.39
N ILE A 204 -14.77 -15.81 -37.36
CA ILE A 204 -15.59 -15.46 -36.20
C ILE A 204 -16.71 -16.49 -36.02
N SER A 205 -17.36 -16.93 -37.10
CA SER A 205 -18.40 -17.95 -37.00
C SER A 205 -17.84 -19.29 -36.51
N LYS A 206 -16.61 -19.66 -36.89
CA LYS A 206 -15.91 -20.85 -36.39
C LYS A 206 -15.55 -20.75 -34.90
N ILE A 207 -15.18 -19.57 -34.41
CA ILE A 207 -14.89 -19.32 -32.99
C ILE A 207 -16.18 -19.34 -32.16
N ILE A 208 -17.25 -18.68 -32.63
CA ILE A 208 -18.53 -18.65 -31.93
C ILE A 208 -19.16 -20.04 -31.89
N SER A 209 -19.10 -20.82 -32.98
CA SER A 209 -19.62 -22.19 -32.99
C SER A 209 -18.84 -23.10 -32.04
N PHE A 210 -17.51 -22.93 -31.95
CA PHE A 210 -16.68 -23.61 -30.96
C PHE A 210 -17.02 -23.18 -29.51
N ALA A 211 -17.25 -21.88 -29.28
CA ALA A 211 -17.60 -21.34 -27.97
C ALA A 211 -19.01 -21.78 -27.51
N VAL A 212 -20.00 -21.84 -28.39
CA VAL A 212 -21.36 -22.34 -28.11
C VAL A 212 -21.37 -23.85 -27.88
N ALA A 213 -20.43 -24.60 -28.46
CA ALA A 213 -20.27 -26.03 -28.17
C ALA A 213 -19.72 -26.30 -26.76
N CYS A 214 -19.13 -25.28 -26.10
CA CYS A 214 -18.66 -25.38 -24.73
C CYS A 214 -19.82 -25.08 -23.74
N PRO A 215 -20.04 -25.91 -22.69
CA PRO A 215 -21.16 -25.76 -21.75
C PRO A 215 -21.17 -24.40 -21.03
N ILE A 216 -19.98 -23.82 -20.78
CA ILE A 216 -19.84 -22.49 -20.17
C ILE A 216 -20.28 -21.38 -21.15
N GLY A 217 -19.96 -21.54 -22.45
CA GLY A 217 -20.31 -20.57 -23.47
C GLY A 217 -21.81 -20.54 -23.79
N GLN A 218 -22.51 -21.68 -23.66
CA GLN A 218 -23.95 -21.77 -23.82
C GLN A 218 -24.72 -20.92 -22.80
N ILE A 219 -24.29 -20.89 -21.54
CA ILE A 219 -24.97 -20.14 -20.47
C ILE A 219 -24.83 -18.63 -20.68
N ILE A 220 -23.65 -18.17 -21.12
CA ILE A 220 -23.35 -16.75 -21.30
C ILE A 220 -23.99 -16.21 -22.59
N LEU A 221 -23.84 -16.91 -23.72
CA LEU A 221 -24.29 -16.43 -25.02
C LEU A 221 -25.81 -16.55 -25.22
N LEU A 222 -26.47 -17.62 -24.73
CA LEU A 222 -27.93 -17.77 -24.92
C LEU A 222 -28.73 -16.80 -24.04
N LYS A 223 -28.22 -16.44 -22.86
CA LYS A 223 -28.89 -15.47 -21.99
C LYS A 223 -28.93 -14.08 -22.65
N ASP A 224 -27.80 -13.64 -23.23
CA ASP A 224 -27.74 -12.37 -23.97
C ASP A 224 -28.59 -12.37 -25.25
N PHE A 225 -28.60 -13.46 -26.03
CA PHE A 225 -29.46 -13.55 -27.22
C PHE A 225 -30.95 -13.58 -26.91
N SER A 226 -31.37 -14.24 -25.81
CA SER A 226 -32.79 -14.31 -25.41
C SER A 226 -33.36 -12.96 -24.99
N VAL A 227 -32.55 -12.09 -24.38
CA VAL A 227 -32.93 -10.71 -24.03
C VAL A 227 -33.08 -9.86 -25.29
N LYS A 228 -32.20 -10.05 -26.28
CA LYS A 228 -32.22 -9.29 -27.54
C LYS A 228 -33.48 -9.57 -28.39
N VAL A 229 -33.93 -10.83 -28.47
CA VAL A 229 -35.19 -11.19 -29.18
C VAL A 229 -36.42 -10.59 -28.48
N ARG A 230 -36.42 -10.54 -27.14
CA ARG A 230 -37.53 -10.00 -26.35
C ARG A 230 -37.69 -8.49 -26.51
N ASN A 231 -36.59 -7.74 -26.58
CA ASN A 231 -36.61 -6.29 -26.74
C ASN A 231 -36.99 -5.87 -28.18
N TYR A 232 -36.53 -6.57 -29.21
CA TYR A 232 -36.97 -6.30 -30.60
C TYR A 232 -38.47 -6.56 -30.79
N SER A 233 -39.00 -7.67 -30.24
CA SER A 233 -40.45 -7.96 -30.32
C SER A 233 -41.33 -6.96 -29.56
N TYR A 234 -40.79 -6.19 -28.60
CA TYR A 234 -41.54 -5.17 -27.87
C TYR A 234 -41.62 -3.86 -28.67
N TYR A 235 -40.56 -3.49 -29.40
CA TYR A 235 -40.56 -2.31 -30.28
C TYR A 235 -41.41 -2.51 -31.55
N ASP A 236 -41.47 -3.73 -32.10
CA ASP A 236 -42.31 -4.05 -33.27
C ASP A 236 -43.82 -4.15 -32.96
N LYS A 237 -44.23 -4.08 -31.68
CA LYS A 237 -45.65 -4.04 -31.27
C LYS A 237 -46.18 -2.63 -31.01
N ILE A 238 -45.33 -1.61 -31.11
CA ILE A 238 -45.65 -0.21 -30.79
C ILE A 238 -45.65 0.69 -32.05
N LEU A 239 -45.30 0.13 -33.22
CA LEU A 239 -45.48 0.72 -34.56
C LEU A 239 -46.59 -0.04 -35.32
#